data_AF-A0A381FQH2-F1
#
_entry.id   AF-A0A381FQH2-F1
#
_cell.length_a   1.000
_cell.length_b   1.000
_cell.length_c   1.000
_cell.angle_alpha   90.00
_cell.angle_beta   90.00
_cell.angle_gamma   90.00
#
_symmetry.space_group_name_H-M   'P 1'
#
loop_
_entity.id
_entity.type
_entity.pdbx_description
1 polymer ?
#
loop_
_entity_poly.entity_id
_entity_poly.type
_entity_poly.pdbx_seq_one_letter_code
_entity_poly.pdbx_strand_id
1 'polypeptide(L)'
;MEIFRKIVIMIIMFLIAHSVFKAQESMRYFEELVEREEDLRLLSMSDNGKWIAWQSMYESRPSELKIASVNGSTPMITEAGARLWQFIGGDKIIYMLGSDAKYRNLSSQKVLTFSDVRRSGYSKYLDKVCIHHDDKSFNRLDFYDQDMNIVQSFFHVRRVVEVKNDVMILRKNGAEDELIKYNGKEEIAIFKSPSQIYSVSDSGMQSGGWLVRVQGEKGLKMFYVSPDLSSTELSYDSKNQFDGIQQDPSPVGDAVLLNLETKRSRKMGWWTSGTGRILILKTTLGMVKK
;
A
#
# COMPACT_ATOMS: atom_id res chain seq x y z
N MET A 1 54.11 -31.43 45.31
CA MET A 1 53.46 -31.55 43.98
C MET A 1 52.06 -30.94 43.94
N GLU A 2 51.19 -31.16 44.94
CA GLU A 2 49.81 -30.63 44.91
C GLU A 2 49.71 -29.10 44.91
N ILE A 3 50.57 -28.41 45.67
CA ILE A 3 50.57 -26.94 45.74
C ILE A 3 50.89 -26.34 44.37
N PHE A 4 51.88 -26.89 43.66
CA PHE A 4 52.25 -26.45 42.33
C PHE A 4 51.11 -26.67 41.32
N ARG A 5 50.42 -27.82 41.37
CA ARG A 5 49.25 -28.11 40.54
C ARG A 5 48.09 -27.14 40.80
N LYS A 6 47.84 -26.78 42.08
CA LYS A 6 46.81 -25.79 42.44
C LYS A 6 47.15 -24.40 41.89
N ILE A 7 48.42 -23.98 41.98
CA ILE A 7 48.88 -22.69 41.44
C ILE A 7 48.71 -22.64 39.91
N VAL A 8 49.11 -23.69 39.20
CA VAL A 8 48.97 -23.76 37.73
C VAL A 8 47.49 -23.70 37.31
N ILE A 9 46.60 -24.43 37.99
CA ILE A 9 45.15 -24.38 37.71
C ILE A 9 44.60 -22.97 37.96
N MET A 10 45.04 -22.30 39.03
CA MET A 10 44.58 -20.94 39.34
C MET A 10 45.02 -19.93 38.27
N ILE A 11 46.25 -20.05 37.77
CA ILE A 11 46.76 -19.21 36.67
C ILE A 11 45.97 -19.46 35.38
N ILE A 12 45.68 -20.73 35.04
CA ILE A 12 44.87 -21.08 33.86
C ILE A 12 43.45 -20.51 33.99
N MET A 13 42.80 -20.65 35.16
CA MET A 13 41.47 -20.07 35.39
C MET A 13 41.49 -18.54 35.28
N PHE A 14 42.54 -17.88 35.79
CA PHE A 14 42.68 -16.43 35.68
C PHE A 14 42.85 -15.97 34.22
N LEU A 15 43.66 -16.69 33.44
CA LEU A 15 43.85 -16.41 32.01
C LEU A 15 42.55 -16.61 31.22
N ILE A 16 41.80 -17.69 31.51
CA ILE A 16 40.49 -17.94 30.90
C ILE A 16 39.51 -16.81 31.27
N ALA A 17 39.38 -16.47 32.55
CA ALA A 17 38.49 -15.40 33.00
C ALA A 17 38.84 -14.04 32.36
N HIS A 18 40.12 -13.71 32.24
CA HIS A 18 40.57 -12.49 31.57
C HIS A 18 40.25 -12.49 30.06
N SER A 19 40.39 -13.64 29.40
CA SER A 19 40.04 -13.77 27.97
C SER A 19 38.52 -13.64 27.72
N VAL A 20 37.70 -14.24 28.59
CA VAL A 20 36.23 -14.15 28.53
C VAL A 20 35.77 -12.71 28.77
N PHE A 21 36.39 -12.01 29.73
CA PHE A 21 36.07 -10.61 30.00
C PHE A 21 36.39 -9.70 28.81
N LYS A 22 37.55 -9.87 28.17
CA LYS A 22 37.90 -9.12 26.94
C LYS A 22 36.97 -9.42 25.78
N ALA A 23 36.55 -10.68 25.62
CA ALA A 23 35.59 -11.06 24.61
C ALA A 23 34.22 -10.38 24.85
N GLN A 24 33.75 -10.33 26.09
CA GLN A 24 32.52 -9.62 26.47
C GLN A 24 32.60 -8.12 26.20
N GLU A 25 33.72 -7.48 26.51
CA GLU A 25 33.92 -6.05 26.24
C GLU A 25 33.92 -5.74 24.73
N SER A 26 34.57 -6.59 23.93
CA SER A 26 34.53 -6.47 22.47
C SER A 26 33.12 -6.68 21.91
N MET A 27 32.36 -7.62 22.48
CA MET A 27 30.98 -7.90 22.06
C MET A 27 30.05 -6.72 22.37
N ARG A 28 30.19 -6.10 23.54
CA ARG A 28 29.46 -4.86 23.87
C ARG A 28 29.80 -3.72 22.91
N TYR A 29 31.08 -3.59 22.52
CA TYR A 29 31.48 -2.59 21.53
C TYR A 29 30.86 -2.85 20.14
N PHE A 30 30.77 -4.11 19.72
CA PHE A 30 30.08 -4.47 18.48
C PHE A 30 28.56 -4.24 18.58
N GLU A 31 27.94 -4.56 19.71
CA GLU A 31 26.53 -4.23 19.99
C GLU A 31 26.28 -2.72 19.90
N GLU A 32 27.13 -1.89 20.52
CA GLU A 32 27.04 -0.43 20.43
C GLU A 32 27.25 0.10 19.00
N LEU A 33 28.09 -0.55 18.20
CA LEU A 33 28.31 -0.21 16.79
C LEU A 33 27.09 -0.54 15.93
N VAL A 34 26.53 -1.73 16.11
CA VAL A 34 25.32 -2.18 15.41
C VAL A 34 24.12 -1.32 15.80
N GLU A 35 23.99 -0.95 17.08
CA GLU A 35 22.93 -0.04 17.53
C GLU A 35 23.02 1.37 16.92
N ARG A 36 24.23 1.79 16.52
CA ARG A 36 24.48 3.09 15.86
C ARG A 36 24.34 3.03 14.35
N GLU A 37 24.33 1.84 13.75
CA GLU A 37 24.17 1.67 12.32
C GLU A 37 22.73 2.05 11.93
N GLU A 38 22.60 3.21 11.29
CA GLU A 38 21.34 3.75 10.81
C GLU A 38 21.19 3.45 9.32
N ASP A 39 20.22 2.59 8.98
CA ASP A 39 19.86 2.35 7.59
C ASP A 39 18.78 3.36 7.16
N LEU A 40 19.11 4.19 6.17
CA LEU A 40 18.26 5.27 5.69
C LEU A 40 17.34 4.75 4.58
N ARG A 41 16.03 4.83 4.81
CA ARG A 41 15.02 4.40 3.84
C ARG A 41 13.99 5.47 3.58
N LEU A 42 13.30 5.34 2.44
CA LEU A 42 12.14 6.15 2.06
C LEU A 42 12.41 7.66 2.01
N LEU A 43 13.60 8.11 1.62
CA LEU A 43 13.91 9.54 1.53
C LEU A 43 12.93 10.28 0.60
N SER A 44 12.34 11.36 1.09
CA SER A 44 11.47 12.25 0.30
C SER A 44 11.70 13.70 0.68
N MET A 45 11.40 14.59 -0.25
CA MET A 45 11.44 16.04 -0.08
C MET A 45 10.03 16.62 -0.23
N SER A 46 9.75 17.75 0.43
CA SER A 46 8.52 18.52 0.22
C SER A 46 8.52 19.17 -1.16
N ASP A 47 7.33 19.52 -1.68
CA ASP A 47 7.19 20.04 -3.06
C ASP A 47 7.99 21.34 -3.31
N ASN A 48 8.23 22.14 -2.26
CA ASN A 48 9.03 23.37 -2.31
C ASN A 48 10.51 23.19 -1.94
N GLY A 49 10.96 21.96 -1.67
CA GLY A 49 12.35 21.67 -1.30
C GLY A 49 12.77 22.09 0.11
N LYS A 50 11.87 22.66 0.91
CA LYS A 50 12.19 23.21 2.23
C LYS A 50 12.41 22.13 3.30
N TRP A 51 11.73 21.00 3.16
CA TRP A 51 11.76 19.91 4.13
C TRP A 51 12.21 18.62 3.49
N ILE A 52 12.96 17.83 4.27
CA ILE A 52 13.35 16.47 3.92
C ILE A 52 12.87 15.55 5.03
N ALA A 53 12.31 14.40 4.64
CA ALA A 53 11.87 13.36 5.55
C ALA A 53 12.46 12.03 5.14
N TRP A 54 12.81 11.21 6.13
CA TRP A 54 13.33 9.86 5.91
C TRP A 54 12.95 8.96 7.07
N GLN A 55 12.98 7.66 6.81
CA GLN A 55 12.80 6.64 7.83
C GLN A 55 14.17 6.05 8.17
N SER A 56 14.55 6.17 9.43
CA SER A 56 15.72 5.52 10.01
C SER A 56 15.33 4.16 10.53
N MET A 57 15.96 3.10 10.02
CA MET A 57 15.81 1.75 10.55
C MET A 57 17.00 1.38 11.43
N TYR A 58 16.70 0.64 12.49
CA TYR A 58 17.65 0.16 13.49
C TYR A 58 17.35 -1.31 13.77
N GLU A 59 18.35 -2.09 14.17
CA GLU A 59 18.15 -3.51 14.48
C GLU A 59 17.39 -3.71 15.81
N SER A 60 17.69 -2.90 16.83
CA SER A 60 17.23 -3.12 18.20
C SER A 60 16.03 -2.24 18.63
N ARG A 61 15.66 -1.23 17.85
CA ARG A 61 14.59 -0.27 18.20
C ARG A 61 13.64 0.03 17.04
N PRO A 62 12.41 0.52 17.32
CA PRO A 62 11.46 0.87 16.28
C PRO A 62 12.05 1.88 15.29
N SER A 63 11.67 1.75 14.02
CA SER A 63 12.05 2.73 13.00
C SER A 63 11.56 4.13 13.35
N GLU A 64 12.35 5.14 13.07
CA GLU A 64 12.02 6.53 13.37
C GLU A 64 11.76 7.31 12.08
N LEU A 65 10.68 8.10 12.05
CA LEU A 65 10.50 9.12 11.02
C LEU A 65 11.24 10.38 11.48
N LYS A 66 12.21 10.83 10.68
CA LYS A 66 12.92 12.08 10.89
C LYS A 66 12.55 13.09 9.83
N ILE A 67 12.33 14.34 10.24
CA ILE A 67 11.98 15.45 9.34
C ILE A 67 12.84 16.64 9.72
N ALA A 68 13.55 17.19 8.74
CA ALA A 68 14.45 18.32 8.93
C ALA A 68 14.18 19.43 7.90
N SER A 69 14.41 20.68 8.32
CA SER A 69 14.48 21.81 7.40
C SER A 69 15.82 21.78 6.69
N VAL A 70 15.83 21.91 5.36
CA VAL A 70 17.06 21.92 4.55
C VAL A 70 17.96 23.11 4.93
N ASN A 71 17.36 24.23 5.32
CA ASN A 71 18.09 25.44 5.70
C ASN A 71 18.51 25.46 7.19
N GLY A 72 18.27 24.38 7.94
CA GLY A 72 18.77 24.20 9.31
C GLY A 72 18.17 25.09 10.39
N SER A 73 17.21 25.97 10.07
CA SER A 73 16.65 26.94 11.02
C SER A 73 15.64 26.35 12.01
N THR A 74 15.18 25.11 11.79
CA THR A 74 14.13 24.48 12.58
C THR A 74 14.65 23.18 13.19
N PRO A 75 14.38 22.90 14.48
CA PRO A 75 14.76 21.63 15.09
C PRO A 75 14.27 20.44 14.29
N MET A 76 15.10 19.40 14.21
CA MET A 76 14.72 18.13 13.61
C MET A 76 13.58 17.52 14.42
N ILE A 77 12.55 17.08 13.71
CA ILE A 77 11.44 16.33 14.27
C ILE A 77 11.79 14.85 14.17
N THR A 78 11.57 14.11 15.27
CA THR A 78 11.72 12.66 15.31
C THR A 78 10.46 12.02 15.90
N GLU A 79 9.87 11.07 15.17
CA GLU A 79 8.70 10.30 15.61
C GLU A 79 9.01 8.79 15.54
N ALA A 80 9.22 8.17 16.70
CA ALA A 80 9.49 6.74 16.79
C ALA A 80 8.24 5.91 16.46
N GLY A 81 8.41 4.85 15.66
CA GLY A 81 7.32 3.95 15.25
C GLY A 81 6.38 4.52 14.18
N ALA A 82 6.68 5.71 13.64
CA ALA A 82 5.90 6.29 12.56
C ALA A 82 6.09 5.51 11.24
N ARG A 83 5.00 5.33 10.50
CA ARG A 83 4.94 4.60 9.22
C ARG A 83 4.03 5.32 8.23
N LEU A 84 4.06 4.91 6.97
CA LEU A 84 3.14 5.37 5.90
C LEU A 84 2.96 6.89 5.91
N TRP A 85 4.03 7.61 5.63
CA TRP A 85 4.03 9.07 5.67
C TRP A 85 4.08 9.67 4.26
N GLN A 86 3.60 10.90 4.13
CA GLN A 86 3.54 11.62 2.87
C GLN A 86 3.52 13.12 3.11
N PHE A 87 4.32 13.87 2.34
CA PHE A 87 4.21 15.33 2.29
C PHE A 87 2.92 15.77 1.61
N ILE A 88 2.38 16.89 2.08
CA ILE A 88 1.18 17.54 1.57
C ILE A 88 1.59 18.97 1.20
N GLY A 89 1.81 19.22 -0.08
CA GLY A 89 2.36 20.49 -0.55
C GLY A 89 3.74 20.78 0.05
N GLY A 90 3.98 22.04 0.40
CA GLY A 90 5.29 22.52 0.81
C GLY A 90 5.61 22.51 2.31
N ASP A 91 4.62 22.43 3.21
CA ASP A 91 4.84 22.65 4.65
C ASP A 91 4.02 21.72 5.56
N LYS A 92 3.34 20.72 5.01
CA LYS A 92 2.49 19.80 5.76
C LYS A 92 2.93 18.36 5.51
N ILE A 93 2.74 17.50 6.51
CA ILE A 93 3.01 16.07 6.40
C ILE A 93 1.92 15.30 7.14
N ILE A 94 1.54 14.14 6.60
CA ILE A 94 0.71 13.17 7.29
C ILE A 94 1.50 11.88 7.50
N TYR A 95 1.30 11.23 8.64
CA TYR A 95 1.93 9.95 8.96
C TYR A 95 1.08 9.13 9.93
N MET A 96 1.26 7.82 9.90
CA MET A 96 0.61 6.90 10.83
C MET A 96 1.51 6.62 12.04
N LEU A 97 0.95 6.64 13.25
CA LEU A 97 1.59 6.21 14.47
C LEU A 97 0.65 5.24 15.20
N GLY A 98 0.96 3.94 15.18
CA GLY A 98 0.03 2.92 15.65
C GLY A 98 -1.27 2.91 14.84
N SER A 99 -2.39 3.13 15.51
CA SER A 99 -3.74 3.31 14.94
C SER A 99 -4.12 4.76 14.69
N ASP A 100 -3.23 5.71 14.97
CA ASP A 100 -3.54 7.13 14.80
C ASP A 100 -2.91 7.67 13.52
N ALA A 101 -3.59 8.59 12.85
CA ALA A 101 -2.98 9.45 11.84
C ALA A 101 -2.68 10.81 12.45
N LYS A 102 -1.45 11.30 12.25
CA LYS A 102 -1.04 12.64 12.64
C LYS A 102 -0.85 13.49 11.40
N TYR A 103 -1.53 14.63 11.35
CA TYR A 103 -1.32 15.69 10.37
C TYR A 103 -0.57 16.82 11.04
N ARG A 104 0.61 17.18 10.52
CA ARG A 104 1.49 18.20 11.10
C ARG A 104 1.78 19.29 10.09
N ASN A 105 1.60 20.54 10.50
CA ASN A 105 2.15 21.70 9.81
C ASN A 105 3.57 21.95 10.34
N LEU A 106 4.57 21.83 9.48
CA LEU A 106 5.99 21.86 9.84
C LEU A 106 6.48 23.27 10.18
N SER A 107 5.86 24.30 9.58
CA SER A 107 6.23 25.69 9.86
C SER A 107 5.68 26.17 11.21
N SER A 108 4.43 25.83 11.55
CA SER A 108 3.78 26.24 12.80
C SER A 108 3.87 25.21 13.93
N GLN A 109 4.37 24.01 13.65
CA GLN A 109 4.46 22.87 14.56
C GLN A 109 3.11 22.38 15.11
N LYS A 110 1.98 22.86 14.57
CA LYS A 110 0.64 22.40 14.96
C LYS A 110 0.41 20.97 14.46
N VAL A 111 -0.20 20.16 15.33
CA VAL A 111 -0.51 18.75 15.06
C VAL A 111 -1.99 18.50 15.30
N LEU A 112 -2.62 17.81 14.35
CA LEU A 112 -3.94 17.23 14.50
C LEU A 112 -3.79 15.71 14.53
N THR A 113 -4.55 15.07 15.42
CA THR A 113 -4.54 13.61 15.59
C THR A 113 -5.92 13.07 15.27
N PHE A 114 -5.95 11.99 14.48
CA PHE A 114 -7.13 11.23 14.14
C PHE A 114 -6.96 9.81 14.67
N SER A 115 -7.91 9.34 15.47
CA SER A 115 -7.87 8.00 16.08
C SER A 115 -8.64 6.97 15.25
N ASP A 116 -8.38 5.69 15.56
CA ASP A 116 -9.00 4.52 14.90
C ASP A 116 -8.85 4.57 13.37
N VAL A 117 -7.65 4.94 12.92
CA VAL A 117 -7.27 5.08 11.52
C VAL A 117 -6.56 3.81 11.05
N ARG A 118 -7.10 3.20 10.01
CA ARG A 118 -6.50 2.05 9.33
C ARG A 118 -5.46 2.48 8.31
N ARG A 119 -5.74 3.56 7.57
CA ARG A 119 -4.86 4.12 6.54
C ARG A 119 -5.09 5.62 6.39
N SER A 120 -4.04 6.37 6.13
CA SER A 120 -4.11 7.77 5.76
C SER A 120 -3.25 8.04 4.53
N GLY A 121 -3.46 9.21 3.90
CA GLY A 121 -2.65 9.65 2.78
C GLY A 121 -3.18 10.95 2.19
N TYR A 122 -2.56 11.37 1.10
CA TYR A 122 -2.94 12.56 0.36
C TYR A 122 -3.06 12.25 -1.12
N SER A 123 -4.25 12.51 -1.66
CA SER A 123 -4.51 12.36 -3.08
C SER A 123 -4.11 13.65 -3.79
N LYS A 124 -2.97 13.62 -4.49
CA LYS A 124 -2.47 14.77 -5.26
C LYS A 124 -3.47 15.22 -6.32
N TYR A 125 -4.18 14.26 -6.92
CA TYR A 125 -5.17 14.54 -7.95
C TYR A 125 -6.38 15.32 -7.40
N LEU A 126 -6.92 14.91 -6.25
CA LEU A 126 -8.05 15.61 -5.63
C LEU A 126 -7.63 16.85 -4.85
N ASP A 127 -6.34 16.99 -4.56
CA ASP A 127 -5.82 17.93 -3.55
C ASP A 127 -6.56 17.79 -2.21
N LYS A 128 -6.71 16.54 -1.74
CA LYS A 128 -7.40 16.19 -0.49
C LYS A 128 -6.63 15.21 0.36
N VAL A 129 -6.69 15.41 1.68
CA VAL A 129 -6.22 14.44 2.66
C VAL A 129 -7.29 13.37 2.85
N CYS A 130 -6.89 12.11 2.85
CA CYS A 130 -7.78 10.97 2.99
C CYS A 130 -7.50 10.27 4.32
N ILE A 131 -8.52 10.11 5.17
CA ILE A 131 -8.43 9.35 6.41
C ILE A 131 -9.41 8.18 6.32
N HIS A 132 -8.87 6.96 6.28
CA HIS A 132 -9.65 5.72 6.27
C HIS A 132 -9.65 5.10 7.66
N HIS A 133 -10.76 5.23 8.34
CA HIS A 133 -10.98 4.65 9.66
C HIS A 133 -11.16 3.13 9.62
N ASP A 134 -10.97 2.49 10.77
CA ASP A 134 -11.18 1.06 10.96
C ASP A 134 -12.66 0.68 11.11
N ASP A 135 -12.91 -0.57 11.45
CA ASP A 135 -14.25 -1.14 11.61
C ASP A 135 -15.03 -0.57 12.80
N LYS A 136 -14.37 -0.04 13.84
CA LYS A 136 -15.05 0.64 14.95
C LYS A 136 -15.80 1.88 14.48
N SER A 137 -15.31 2.51 13.41
CA SER A 137 -15.95 3.64 12.74
C SER A 137 -16.60 3.22 11.42
N PHE A 138 -17.13 2.00 11.33
CA PHE A 138 -17.81 1.47 10.14
C PHE A 138 -16.98 1.51 8.85
N ASN A 139 -15.64 1.43 8.97
CA ASN A 139 -14.71 1.64 7.87
C ASN A 139 -14.97 2.95 7.09
N ARG A 140 -15.28 4.03 7.81
CA ARG A 140 -15.53 5.35 7.23
C ARG A 140 -14.28 5.90 6.54
N LEU A 141 -14.45 6.48 5.37
CA LEU A 141 -13.43 7.24 4.65
C LEU A 141 -13.84 8.71 4.61
N ASP A 142 -12.99 9.57 5.15
CA ASP A 142 -13.19 11.01 5.13
C ASP A 142 -12.16 11.68 4.22
N PHE A 143 -12.64 12.60 3.40
CA PHE A 143 -11.81 13.51 2.61
C PHE A 143 -11.81 14.89 3.26
N TYR A 144 -10.63 15.43 3.49
CA TYR A 144 -10.41 16.75 4.07
C TYR A 144 -9.79 17.69 3.04
N ASP A 145 -10.15 18.96 3.10
CA ASP A 145 -9.46 20.02 2.38
C ASP A 145 -8.09 20.35 3.01
N GLN A 146 -7.39 21.33 2.45
CA GLN A 146 -6.07 21.75 2.94
C GLN A 146 -6.10 22.42 4.32
N ASP A 147 -7.27 22.91 4.75
CA ASP A 147 -7.53 23.53 6.04
C ASP A 147 -8.05 22.52 7.07
N MET A 148 -8.11 21.24 6.69
CA MET A 148 -8.57 20.12 7.49
C MET A 148 -10.06 20.19 7.86
N ASN A 149 -10.88 20.81 7.02
CA ASN A 149 -12.33 20.65 7.08
C ASN A 149 -12.76 19.41 6.30
N ILE A 150 -13.74 18.67 6.83
CA ILE A 150 -14.33 17.52 6.13
C ILE A 150 -15.12 18.03 4.93
N VAL A 151 -14.78 17.51 3.76
CA VAL A 151 -15.47 17.80 2.48
C VAL A 151 -16.49 16.72 2.17
N GLN A 152 -16.12 15.45 2.35
CA GLN A 152 -16.96 14.31 2.01
C GLN A 152 -16.62 13.10 2.89
N SER A 153 -17.64 12.32 3.24
CA SER A 153 -17.50 11.06 3.95
C SER A 153 -18.18 9.92 3.19
N PHE A 154 -17.58 8.74 3.25
CA PHE A 154 -18.12 7.49 2.73
C PHE A 154 -18.09 6.43 3.82
N PHE A 155 -19.14 5.61 3.91
CA PHE A 155 -19.25 4.55 4.93
C PHE A 155 -19.06 3.16 4.31
N HIS A 156 -18.69 2.19 5.15
CA HIS A 156 -18.46 0.80 4.75
C HIS A 156 -17.43 0.65 3.62
N VAL A 157 -16.44 1.56 3.58
CA VAL A 157 -15.41 1.55 2.55
C VAL A 157 -14.42 0.44 2.83
N ARG A 158 -14.29 -0.48 1.90
CA ARG A 158 -13.33 -1.57 2.00
C ARG A 158 -11.97 -1.13 1.51
N ARG A 159 -11.92 -0.39 0.40
CA ARG A 159 -10.66 -0.02 -0.25
C ARG A 159 -10.82 1.28 -1.03
N VAL A 160 -9.73 2.04 -1.10
CA VAL A 160 -9.55 3.18 -2.00
C VAL A 160 -8.43 2.84 -2.96
N VAL A 161 -8.64 3.10 -4.25
CA VAL A 161 -7.70 2.84 -5.34
C VAL A 161 -7.60 4.11 -6.18
N GLU A 162 -6.38 4.62 -6.35
CA GLU A 162 -6.14 5.71 -7.30
C GLU A 162 -5.89 5.10 -8.68
N VAL A 163 -6.68 5.51 -9.68
CA VAL A 163 -6.61 5.00 -11.05
C VAL A 163 -6.47 6.19 -12.00
N LYS A 164 -5.28 6.40 -12.55
CA LYS A 164 -4.92 7.60 -13.33
C LYS A 164 -5.28 8.89 -12.56
N ASN A 165 -6.34 9.56 -13.02
CA ASN A 165 -6.86 10.83 -12.52
C ASN A 165 -8.22 10.61 -11.84
N ASP A 166 -8.45 9.46 -11.23
CA ASP A 166 -9.70 9.17 -10.53
C ASP A 166 -9.40 8.48 -9.20
N VAL A 167 -10.21 8.79 -8.18
CA VAL A 167 -10.22 8.03 -6.93
C VAL A 167 -11.41 7.09 -6.95
N MET A 168 -11.10 5.79 -6.96
CA MET A 168 -12.06 4.72 -6.95
C MET A 168 -12.27 4.21 -5.53
N ILE A 169 -13.52 4.16 -5.09
CA ILE A 169 -13.93 3.76 -3.75
C ILE A 169 -14.74 2.46 -3.88
N LEU A 170 -14.24 1.39 -3.24
CA LEU A 170 -14.93 0.12 -3.14
C LEU A 170 -15.60 0.07 -1.78
N ARG A 171 -16.94 0.06 -1.76
CA ARG A 171 -17.73 -0.01 -0.52
C ARG A 171 -18.77 -1.11 -0.57
N LYS A 172 -19.25 -1.53 0.59
CA LYS A 172 -20.40 -2.41 0.71
C LYS A 172 -21.67 -1.58 0.86
N ASN A 173 -22.69 -1.86 0.04
CA ASN A 173 -23.99 -1.21 0.09
C ASN A 173 -25.09 -2.27 0.20
N GLY A 174 -25.53 -2.55 1.43
CA GLY A 174 -26.45 -3.65 1.72
C GLY A 174 -25.83 -5.01 1.40
N ALA A 175 -26.45 -5.74 0.47
CA ALA A 175 -25.99 -7.06 0.02
C ALA A 175 -24.97 -7.01 -1.13
N GLU A 176 -24.75 -5.85 -1.74
CA GLU A 176 -23.90 -5.69 -2.92
C GLU A 176 -22.58 -4.97 -2.58
N ASP A 177 -21.52 -5.30 -3.31
CA ASP A 177 -20.32 -4.48 -3.39
C ASP A 177 -20.51 -3.44 -4.52
N GLU A 178 -20.15 -2.20 -4.23
CA GLU A 178 -20.32 -1.05 -5.11
C GLU A 178 -18.94 -0.40 -5.36
N LEU A 179 -18.68 -0.10 -6.63
CA LEU A 179 -17.53 0.67 -7.09
C LEU A 179 -17.99 2.07 -7.45
N ILE A 180 -17.40 3.06 -6.79
CA ILE A 180 -17.69 4.48 -6.97
C ILE A 180 -16.46 5.19 -7.51
N LYS A 181 -16.68 6.06 -8.49
CA LYS A 181 -15.73 7.07 -8.89
C LYS A 181 -16.03 8.36 -8.13
N TYR A 182 -15.00 8.93 -7.51
CA TYR A 182 -15.06 10.24 -6.87
C TYR A 182 -14.02 11.17 -7.49
N ASN A 183 -14.47 12.34 -7.95
CA ASN A 183 -13.62 13.36 -8.58
C ASN A 183 -13.44 14.61 -7.71
N GLY A 184 -13.82 14.57 -6.43
CA GLY A 184 -13.74 15.71 -5.51
C GLY A 184 -15.01 16.55 -5.43
N LYS A 185 -16.00 16.30 -6.31
CA LYS A 185 -17.29 17.01 -6.32
C LYS A 185 -18.48 16.07 -6.36
N GLU A 186 -18.42 15.08 -7.24
CA GLU A 186 -19.51 14.13 -7.48
C GLU A 186 -19.06 12.70 -7.19
N GLU A 187 -20.01 11.93 -6.67
CA GLU A 187 -19.93 10.48 -6.52
C GLU A 187 -20.73 9.84 -7.66
N ILE A 188 -20.07 9.00 -8.44
CA ILE A 188 -20.70 8.27 -9.54
C ILE A 188 -20.53 6.77 -9.27
N ALA A 189 -21.63 6.04 -9.11
CA ALA A 189 -21.60 4.59 -9.06
C ALA A 189 -21.26 4.03 -10.45
N ILE A 190 -20.10 3.39 -10.57
CA ILE A 190 -19.56 2.87 -11.83
C ILE A 190 -20.00 1.42 -12.05
N PHE A 191 -20.04 0.62 -10.99
CA PHE A 191 -20.33 -0.80 -11.09
C PHE A 191 -20.88 -1.33 -9.77
N LYS A 192 -21.77 -2.32 -9.85
CA LYS A 192 -22.33 -3.04 -8.70
C LYS A 192 -22.26 -4.53 -8.95
N SER A 193 -22.06 -5.29 -7.87
CA SER A 193 -22.02 -6.73 -7.95
C SER A 193 -22.51 -7.36 -6.64
N PRO A 194 -23.31 -8.43 -6.70
CA PRO A 194 -23.68 -9.20 -5.51
C PRO A 194 -22.48 -9.98 -4.92
N SER A 195 -21.42 -10.14 -5.70
CA SER A 195 -20.16 -10.75 -5.26
C SER A 195 -19.08 -9.70 -5.03
N GLN A 196 -18.09 -10.03 -4.22
CA GLN A 196 -17.03 -9.10 -3.84
C GLN A 196 -16.27 -8.55 -5.06
N ILE A 197 -16.14 -7.23 -5.14
CA ILE A 197 -15.23 -6.58 -6.09
C ILE A 197 -13.81 -6.69 -5.53
N TYR A 198 -12.93 -7.37 -6.25
CA TYR A 198 -11.55 -7.63 -5.84
C TYR A 198 -10.61 -6.47 -6.17
N SER A 199 -10.70 -5.95 -7.40
CA SER A 199 -9.86 -4.85 -7.87
C SER A 199 -10.49 -4.12 -9.05
N VAL A 200 -10.03 -2.88 -9.26
CA VAL A 200 -10.32 -2.05 -10.43
C VAL A 200 -9.00 -1.55 -11.01
N SER A 201 -8.90 -1.50 -12.34
CA SER A 201 -7.80 -0.87 -13.06
C SER A 201 -8.33 -0.07 -14.25
N ASP A 202 -7.49 0.85 -14.74
CA ASP A 202 -7.73 1.48 -16.03
C ASP A 202 -7.67 0.43 -17.15
N SER A 203 -8.55 0.53 -18.14
CA SER A 203 -8.57 -0.42 -19.26
C SER A 203 -7.34 -0.35 -20.15
N GLY A 204 -6.63 0.77 -20.17
CA GLY A 204 -5.54 1.04 -21.12
C GLY A 204 -6.03 1.38 -22.53
N MET A 205 -7.34 1.35 -22.78
CA MET A 205 -7.92 1.69 -24.08
C MET A 205 -7.93 3.21 -24.31
N GLN A 206 -7.74 3.65 -25.55
CA GLN A 206 -7.87 5.06 -25.93
C GLN A 206 -9.29 5.58 -25.70
N SER A 207 -10.30 4.73 -25.92
CA SER A 207 -11.67 5.04 -25.56
C SER A 207 -11.94 5.16 -24.06
N GLY A 208 -10.96 4.85 -23.20
CA GLY A 208 -11.12 4.83 -21.75
C GLY A 208 -11.95 3.66 -21.26
N GLY A 209 -12.41 3.76 -20.00
CA GLY A 209 -13.14 2.71 -19.29
C GLY A 209 -12.25 1.94 -18.31
N TRP A 210 -12.86 1.05 -17.56
CA TRP A 210 -12.24 0.35 -16.44
C TRP A 210 -12.40 -1.16 -16.54
N LEU A 211 -11.43 -1.88 -16.00
CA LEU A 211 -11.50 -3.32 -15.82
C LEU A 211 -11.78 -3.61 -14.35
N VAL A 212 -12.90 -4.28 -14.10
CA VAL A 212 -13.35 -4.64 -12.76
C VAL A 212 -13.23 -6.14 -12.60
N ARG A 213 -12.49 -6.58 -11.57
CA ARG A 213 -12.36 -7.99 -11.21
C ARG A 213 -13.26 -8.30 -10.04
N VAL A 214 -14.08 -9.33 -10.18
CA VAL A 214 -15.06 -9.76 -9.19
C VAL A 214 -14.74 -11.18 -8.77
N GLN A 215 -14.77 -11.45 -7.47
CA GLN A 215 -14.62 -12.79 -6.93
C GLN A 215 -15.88 -13.61 -7.21
N GLY A 216 -15.79 -14.59 -8.11
CA GLY A 216 -16.83 -15.60 -8.33
C GLY A 216 -16.60 -16.86 -7.49
N GLU A 217 -17.53 -17.82 -7.62
CA GLU A 217 -17.49 -19.09 -6.88
C GLU A 217 -16.29 -19.96 -7.25
N LYS A 218 -15.89 -19.97 -8.52
CA LYS A 218 -14.85 -20.87 -9.07
C LYS A 218 -13.58 -20.14 -9.50
N GLY A 219 -13.52 -18.82 -9.32
CA GLY A 219 -12.41 -17.99 -9.75
C GLY A 219 -12.81 -16.52 -9.87
N LEU A 220 -11.96 -15.74 -10.53
CA LEU A 220 -12.19 -14.33 -10.81
C LEU A 220 -12.97 -14.16 -12.12
N LYS A 221 -14.05 -13.39 -12.06
CA LYS A 221 -14.72 -12.80 -13.23
C LYS A 221 -14.12 -11.45 -13.55
N MET A 222 -14.22 -11.04 -14.80
CA MET A 222 -13.74 -9.74 -15.24
C MET A 222 -14.79 -9.04 -16.08
N PHE A 223 -15.00 -7.77 -15.79
CA PHE A 223 -15.93 -6.91 -16.48
C PHE A 223 -15.16 -5.74 -17.06
N TYR A 224 -15.46 -5.40 -18.31
CA TYR A 224 -15.13 -4.11 -18.86
C TYR A 224 -16.31 -3.17 -18.62
N VAL A 225 -16.04 -2.00 -18.03
CA VAL A 225 -17.03 -0.94 -17.82
C VAL A 225 -16.63 0.24 -18.68
N SER A 226 -17.45 0.58 -19.67
CA SER A 226 -17.20 1.71 -20.57
C SER A 226 -17.50 3.05 -19.91
N PRO A 227 -17.03 4.18 -20.48
CA PRO A 227 -17.28 5.51 -19.91
C PRO A 227 -18.76 5.90 -19.80
N ASP A 228 -19.63 5.31 -20.60
CA ASP A 228 -21.11 5.45 -20.54
C ASP A 228 -21.75 4.57 -19.46
N LEU A 229 -20.94 3.91 -18.62
CA LEU A 229 -21.32 3.01 -17.54
C LEU A 229 -21.98 1.71 -17.98
N SER A 230 -21.95 1.39 -19.27
CA SER A 230 -22.31 0.04 -19.73
C SER A 230 -21.25 -0.96 -19.29
N SER A 231 -21.66 -2.15 -18.86
CA SER A 231 -20.74 -3.19 -18.39
C SER A 231 -20.85 -4.46 -19.22
N THR A 232 -19.71 -5.03 -19.61
CA THR A 232 -19.62 -6.27 -20.39
C THR A 232 -18.78 -7.29 -19.63
N GLU A 233 -19.32 -8.48 -19.37
CA GLU A 233 -18.56 -9.61 -18.81
C GLU A 233 -17.63 -10.20 -19.88
N LEU A 234 -16.35 -10.28 -19.57
CA LEU A 234 -15.33 -10.78 -20.50
C LEU A 234 -15.24 -12.30 -20.37
N SER A 235 -15.24 -12.98 -21.52
CA SER A 235 -15.15 -14.44 -21.60
C SER A 235 -14.21 -14.90 -22.71
N TYR A 236 -13.69 -16.11 -22.57
CA TYR A 236 -12.79 -16.76 -23.53
C TYR A 236 -13.02 -18.25 -23.56
N ASP A 237 -13.15 -18.80 -24.77
CA ASP A 237 -13.35 -20.24 -24.95
C ASP A 237 -14.52 -20.77 -24.08
N SER A 238 -15.63 -20.01 -24.07
CA SER A 238 -16.83 -20.27 -23.26
C SER A 238 -16.60 -20.28 -21.73
N LYS A 239 -15.44 -19.82 -21.24
CA LYS A 239 -15.14 -19.62 -19.83
C LYS A 239 -15.17 -18.14 -19.48
N ASN A 240 -15.69 -17.81 -18.32
CA ASN A 240 -15.77 -16.45 -17.78
C ASN A 240 -15.17 -16.32 -16.37
N GLN A 241 -14.56 -17.40 -15.86
CA GLN A 241 -13.93 -17.45 -14.56
C GLN A 241 -12.53 -18.03 -14.68
N PHE A 242 -11.57 -17.36 -14.04
CA PHE A 242 -10.14 -17.64 -14.16
C PHE A 242 -9.46 -17.54 -12.79
N ASP A 243 -8.45 -18.36 -12.53
CA ASP A 243 -7.70 -18.31 -11.26
C ASP A 243 -6.77 -17.10 -11.19
N GLY A 244 -6.22 -16.70 -12.34
CA GLY A 244 -5.33 -15.57 -12.49
C GLY A 244 -5.71 -14.72 -13.69
N ILE A 245 -5.64 -13.40 -13.52
CA ILE A 245 -5.89 -12.42 -14.56
C ILE A 245 -4.78 -11.37 -14.47
N GLN A 246 -4.07 -11.16 -15.56
CA GLN A 246 -3.10 -10.08 -15.68
C GLN A 246 -3.40 -9.25 -16.92
N GLN A 247 -3.23 -7.94 -16.80
CA GLN A 247 -3.42 -6.99 -17.89
C GLN A 247 -2.05 -6.53 -18.37
N ASP A 248 -1.85 -6.56 -19.67
CA ASP A 248 -0.65 -6.07 -20.33
C ASP A 248 -1.00 -4.91 -21.29
N PRO A 249 -0.03 -4.02 -21.59
CA PRO A 249 -0.21 -3.01 -22.63
C PRO A 249 -0.55 -3.67 -23.97
N SER A 250 -1.58 -3.14 -24.62
CA SER A 250 -1.94 -3.54 -25.99
C SER A 250 -1.24 -2.62 -27.00
N PRO A 251 -0.68 -3.14 -28.10
CA PRO A 251 -0.21 -2.31 -29.20
C PRO A 251 -1.35 -1.71 -30.03
N VAL A 252 -2.58 -2.21 -29.85
CA VAL A 252 -3.80 -1.68 -30.50
C VAL A 252 -4.50 -0.74 -29.52
N GLY A 253 -4.70 0.51 -29.94
CA GLY A 253 -5.19 1.60 -29.08
C GLY A 253 -6.53 1.34 -28.41
N ASP A 254 -7.49 0.73 -29.10
CA ASP A 254 -8.80 0.34 -28.56
C ASP A 254 -8.89 -1.16 -28.30
N ALA A 255 -7.85 -1.70 -27.64
CA ALA A 255 -7.85 -3.06 -27.18
C ALA A 255 -7.15 -3.24 -25.84
N VAL A 256 -7.51 -4.33 -25.15
CA VAL A 256 -6.85 -4.78 -23.92
C VAL A 256 -6.23 -6.14 -24.17
N LEU A 257 -4.96 -6.32 -23.78
CA LEU A 257 -4.31 -7.63 -23.75
C LEU A 257 -4.42 -8.21 -22.33
N LEU A 258 -5.01 -9.41 -22.24
CA LEU A 258 -5.24 -10.11 -20.99
C LEU A 258 -4.58 -11.47 -21.02
N ASN A 259 -3.77 -11.77 -20.01
CA ASN A 259 -3.28 -13.11 -19.73
C ASN A 259 -4.20 -13.75 -18.70
N LEU A 260 -4.77 -14.90 -19.06
CA LEU A 260 -5.69 -15.65 -18.23
C LEU A 260 -5.04 -16.97 -17.81
N GLU A 261 -5.13 -17.27 -16.51
CA GLU A 261 -4.63 -18.50 -15.93
C GLU A 261 -5.79 -19.35 -15.40
N THR A 262 -5.75 -20.64 -15.69
CA THR A 262 -6.64 -21.62 -15.09
C THR A 262 -5.82 -22.77 -14.52
N LYS A 263 -6.00 -23.08 -13.25
CA LYS A 263 -5.53 -24.30 -12.62
C LYS A 263 -6.40 -25.43 -13.12
N ARG A 264 -5.84 -26.33 -13.93
CA ARG A 264 -6.52 -27.59 -14.24
C ARG A 264 -6.60 -28.43 -12.97
N SER A 265 -7.81 -28.78 -12.54
CA SER A 265 -7.99 -29.77 -11.50
C SER A 265 -7.52 -31.14 -12.01
N ARG A 266 -6.85 -31.86 -11.12
CA ARG A 266 -6.13 -33.11 -11.38
C ARG A 266 -7.11 -34.21 -11.84
N LYS A 267 -7.09 -34.59 -13.12
CA LYS A 267 -7.47 -35.95 -13.55
C LYS A 267 -6.18 -36.68 -13.90
N MET A 268 -5.77 -37.58 -13.01
CA MET A 268 -4.65 -38.54 -13.12
C MET A 268 -3.45 -38.13 -13.99
N GLY A 269 -2.33 -37.85 -13.33
CA GLY A 269 -1.01 -38.28 -13.80
C GLY A 269 0.00 -37.22 -14.23
N TRP A 270 -0.38 -36.09 -14.84
CA TRP A 270 0.61 -35.16 -15.41
C TRP A 270 0.21 -33.69 -15.20
N TRP A 271 1.15 -32.84 -14.77
CA TRP A 271 0.94 -31.39 -14.65
C TRP A 271 1.11 -30.72 -16.01
N THR A 272 0.08 -30.00 -16.45
CA THR A 272 0.21 -28.97 -17.51
C THR A 272 -0.56 -27.74 -17.06
N SER A 273 0.13 -26.62 -16.85
CA SER A 273 -0.50 -25.30 -16.72
C SER A 273 -0.94 -24.84 -18.11
N GLY A 274 -2.14 -24.29 -18.21
CA GLY A 274 -2.62 -23.65 -19.43
C GLY A 274 -2.60 -22.14 -19.26
N THR A 275 -1.76 -21.45 -20.03
CA THR A 275 -1.77 -19.99 -20.16
C THR A 275 -2.52 -19.60 -21.43
N GLY A 276 -3.55 -18.77 -21.29
CA GLY A 276 -4.28 -18.19 -22.42
C GLY A 276 -3.94 -16.71 -22.56
N ARG A 277 -3.78 -16.23 -23.80
CA ARG A 277 -3.68 -14.79 -24.12
C ARG A 277 -4.89 -14.37 -24.93
N ILE A 278 -5.45 -13.21 -24.61
CA ILE A 278 -6.61 -12.66 -25.32
C ILE A 278 -6.37 -11.20 -25.61
N LEU A 279 -6.54 -10.83 -26.87
CA LEU A 279 -6.70 -9.45 -27.29
C LEU A 279 -8.19 -9.15 -27.42
N ILE A 280 -8.70 -8.21 -26.63
CA ILE A 280 -10.10 -7.79 -26.69
C ILE A 280 -10.16 -6.46 -27.41
N LEU A 281 -10.78 -6.43 -28.59
CA LEU A 281 -11.00 -5.24 -29.41
C LEU A 281 -12.39 -4.67 -29.15
N LYS A 282 -12.53 -3.34 -29.18
CA LYS A 282 -13.82 -2.65 -28.99
C LYS A 282 -14.92 -3.10 -29.97
N THR A 283 -14.57 -3.52 -31.18
CA THR A 283 -15.53 -4.04 -32.19
C THR A 283 -16.01 -5.48 -31.91
N THR A 284 -15.37 -6.21 -30.99
CA THR A 284 -15.67 -7.62 -30.70
C THR A 284 -16.09 -7.88 -29.25
N LEU A 285 -16.45 -6.83 -28.50
CA LEU A 285 -16.94 -6.93 -27.11
C LEU A 285 -18.24 -7.76 -26.94
N GLY A 286 -18.76 -8.39 -28.00
CA GLY A 286 -19.85 -9.36 -27.93
C GLY A 286 -19.50 -10.81 -28.26
N MET A 287 -18.32 -11.15 -28.79
CA MET A 287 -17.98 -12.54 -29.15
C MET A 287 -16.51 -12.64 -29.59
N VAL A 288 -15.64 -13.21 -28.75
CA VAL A 288 -14.42 -13.86 -29.25
C VAL A 288 -14.72 -15.35 -29.33
N LYS A 289 -15.46 -15.74 -30.37
CA LYS A 289 -15.45 -17.12 -30.86
C LYS A 289 -14.20 -17.29 -31.74
N LYS A 290 -13.44 -18.36 -31.51
CA LYS A 290 -12.73 -18.99 -32.62
C LYS A 290 -13.74 -19.79 -33.44
#